data_AF-A0A951EYV6-F1
#
_entry.id   AF-A0A951EYV6-F1
#
_cell.length_a   1.000
_cell.length_b   1.000
_cell.length_c   1.000
_cell.angle_alpha   90.00
_cell.angle_beta   90.00
_cell.angle_gamma   90.00
#
_symmetry.space_group_name_H-M   'P 1'
#
loop_
_entity.id
_entity.type
_entity.pdbx_description
1 polymer ?
#
loop_
_entity_poly.entity_id
_entity_poly.type
_entity_poly.pdbx_seq_one_letter_code
_entity_poly.pdbx_strand_id
1 'polypeptide(L)'
;IGLGESRMVDIATPLAFGGFSRATLDAFAPQLRELGLAPAQAIAPGANIAPRMGNPADLKPGSMISVQLMAGDLSVGADGTVTYIDGNHVYAFGHRFLAVGSTALPFARSEVITLLPNVNTSFKLSVAKEWMGVIDQDRETAVAGELGRRPAMAPVSIAVSRAGRTIDSYHMQMINDPLLSPLLTQMAVFSVIDATERSVGAASIRVSGQIEFQNAPAPVRIDNIFAADNGAAAQVSLWAAVPVAYVLQSSFSTLQLKNVALRVEALDQRKALTIDTVVASRPQVRPGEKLRVDVVLAGVNGSEVTRSVEYAVPIGAPAGPLYITVADAATANLTDFRQILATTAHSPGELIATINNLHPNNKAYVRFWRADPAFQLEGADLPDPPASVALVLANSQPNVAGITQVRNSKVAEIEIDAGEMYVSGAKTILAEVKE
;
A
#
# COMPACT_ATOMS: atom_id res chain seq x y z
N ILE A 1 44.76 -14.60 17.62
CA ILE A 1 43.37 -14.67 18.12
C ILE A 1 42.91 -13.22 18.24
N GLY A 2 42.26 -12.70 17.21
CA GLY A 2 41.75 -11.32 17.22
C GLY A 2 40.47 -11.29 18.04
N LEU A 3 40.51 -10.62 19.19
CA LEU A 3 39.30 -10.27 19.93
C LEU A 3 38.58 -9.21 19.08
N GLY A 4 37.52 -9.63 18.38
CA GLY A 4 36.64 -8.71 17.66
C GLY A 4 36.02 -7.74 18.66
N GLU A 5 35.92 -6.48 18.27
CA GLU A 5 35.23 -5.44 19.04
C GLU A 5 33.78 -5.86 19.26
N SER A 6 33.49 -6.49 20.40
CA SER A 6 32.13 -6.73 20.88
C SER A 6 31.56 -5.39 21.34
N ARG A 7 31.09 -4.62 20.37
CA ARG A 7 30.35 -3.38 20.58
C ARG A 7 29.01 -3.75 21.22
N MET A 8 28.74 -3.25 22.42
CA MET A 8 27.39 -3.34 22.99
C MET A 8 26.43 -2.60 22.06
N VAL A 9 25.45 -3.33 21.56
CA VAL A 9 24.36 -2.81 20.73
C VAL A 9 23.06 -2.97 21.51
N ASP A 10 22.14 -2.03 21.33
CA ASP A 10 20.80 -2.14 21.91
C ASP A 10 20.17 -3.49 21.51
N ILE A 11 19.62 -4.20 22.50
CA ILE A 11 18.90 -5.44 22.20
C ILE A 11 17.60 -5.08 21.49
N ALA A 12 17.40 -5.62 20.29
CA ALA A 12 16.18 -5.41 19.53
C ALA A 12 14.98 -5.97 20.28
N THR A 13 13.84 -5.26 20.24
CA THR A 13 12.61 -5.76 20.86
C THR A 13 12.07 -6.92 20.04
N PRO A 14 11.91 -8.14 20.61
CA PRO A 14 11.32 -9.26 19.90
C PRO A 14 9.85 -8.99 19.56
N LEU A 15 9.48 -9.17 18.30
CA LEU A 15 8.10 -9.18 17.85
C LEU A 15 7.63 -10.60 17.59
N ALA A 16 6.61 -11.04 18.30
CA ALA A 16 5.96 -12.31 18.10
C ALA A 16 4.93 -12.20 16.96
N PHE A 17 5.08 -13.06 15.96
CA PHE A 17 4.16 -13.17 14.83
C PHE A 17 3.37 -14.48 14.90
N GLY A 18 2.04 -14.38 14.94
CA GLY A 18 1.12 -15.52 14.93
C GLY A 18 0.29 -15.55 13.63
N GLY A 19 0.06 -16.74 13.09
CA GLY A 19 -0.71 -16.95 11.85
C GLY A 19 0.00 -16.58 10.54
N PHE A 20 1.09 -15.79 10.59
CA PHE A 20 1.85 -15.40 9.42
C PHE A 20 2.64 -16.55 8.78
N SER A 21 2.76 -16.51 7.45
CA SER A 21 3.63 -17.42 6.71
C SER A 21 5.11 -17.16 7.00
N ARG A 22 5.95 -18.20 6.89
CA ARG A 22 7.42 -18.05 7.03
C ARG A 22 8.01 -17.09 6.01
N ALA A 23 7.56 -17.17 4.76
CA ALA A 23 8.02 -16.27 3.71
C ALA A 23 7.70 -14.80 4.02
N THR A 24 6.61 -14.51 4.74
CA THR A 24 6.33 -13.14 5.20
C THR A 24 7.41 -12.67 6.17
N LEU A 25 7.75 -13.49 7.17
CA LEU A 25 8.80 -13.14 8.13
C LEU A 25 10.14 -12.91 7.43
N ASP A 26 10.52 -13.80 6.52
CA ASP A 26 11.78 -13.69 5.78
C ASP A 26 11.81 -12.44 4.89
N ALA A 27 10.71 -12.13 4.19
CA ALA A 27 10.60 -10.99 3.29
C ALA A 27 10.66 -9.64 4.02
N PHE A 28 10.04 -9.53 5.20
CA PHE A 28 9.93 -8.27 5.96
C PHE A 28 10.96 -8.13 7.09
N ALA A 29 11.74 -9.17 7.39
CA ALA A 29 12.76 -9.11 8.44
C ALA A 29 13.80 -7.98 8.28
N PRO A 30 14.31 -7.66 7.07
CA PRO A 30 15.21 -6.52 6.91
C PRO A 30 14.58 -5.20 7.36
N GLN A 31 13.37 -4.89 6.89
CA GLN A 31 12.65 -3.66 7.23
C GLN A 31 12.31 -3.58 8.72
N LEU A 32 11.89 -4.69 9.34
CA LEU A 32 11.64 -4.73 10.79
C LEU A 32 12.92 -4.48 11.60
N ARG A 33 14.06 -5.03 11.17
CA ARG A 33 15.35 -4.79 11.84
C ARG A 33 15.82 -3.35 11.71
N GLU A 34 15.55 -2.69 10.58
CA GLU A 34 15.80 -1.24 10.42
C GLU A 34 15.00 -0.40 11.42
N LEU A 35 13.81 -0.87 11.81
CA LEU A 35 12.99 -0.27 12.87
C LEU A 35 13.42 -0.69 14.29
N GLY A 36 14.52 -1.44 14.44
CA GLY A 36 14.99 -1.94 15.74
C GLY A 36 14.19 -3.14 16.28
N LEU A 37 13.40 -3.80 15.42
CA LEU A 37 12.52 -4.90 15.79
C LEU A 37 13.12 -6.25 15.35
N ALA A 38 13.04 -7.24 16.22
CA ALA A 38 13.49 -8.60 15.92
C ALA A 38 12.28 -9.52 15.67
N PRO A 39 11.93 -9.84 14.40
CA PRO A 39 10.82 -10.74 14.14
C PRO A 39 11.12 -12.15 14.63
N ALA A 40 10.20 -12.71 15.40
CA ALA A 40 10.21 -14.08 15.89
C ALA A 40 8.89 -14.76 15.52
N GLN A 41 8.97 -15.92 14.86
CA GLN A 41 7.78 -16.70 14.57
C GLN A 41 7.24 -17.32 15.86
N ALA A 42 6.01 -16.98 16.23
CA ALA A 42 5.28 -17.70 17.27
C ALA A 42 4.68 -18.98 16.65
N ILE A 43 4.59 -20.04 17.44
CA ILE A 43 3.94 -21.31 17.03
C ILE A 43 2.41 -21.19 17.10
N ALA A 44 1.87 -20.09 17.64
CA ALA A 44 0.44 -19.87 17.78
C ALA A 44 -0.23 -19.45 16.46
N PRO A 45 -1.43 -19.97 16.13
CA PRO A 45 -2.15 -19.69 14.88
C PRO A 45 -2.78 -18.29 14.78
N GLY A 46 -2.48 -17.36 15.70
CA GLY A 46 -3.06 -16.01 15.79
C GLY A 46 -3.30 -15.60 17.25
N ALA A 47 -3.95 -14.45 17.47
CA ALA A 47 -4.30 -13.93 18.79
C ALA A 47 -5.77 -13.47 18.84
N ASN A 48 -6.68 -14.43 19.00
CA ASN A 48 -8.11 -14.17 19.17
C ASN A 48 -8.43 -13.76 20.62
N ILE A 49 -8.18 -12.49 20.92
CA ILE A 49 -8.42 -11.87 22.23
C ILE A 49 -9.89 -11.46 22.32
N ALA A 50 -10.60 -11.94 23.35
CA ALA A 50 -12.01 -11.60 23.55
C ALA A 50 -12.21 -10.08 23.63
N PRO A 51 -13.31 -9.52 23.08
CA PRO A 51 -13.56 -8.08 23.02
C PRO A 51 -14.02 -7.48 24.36
N ARG A 52 -13.46 -7.96 25.48
CA ARG A 52 -13.74 -7.50 26.84
C ARG A 52 -12.43 -7.17 27.55
N MET A 53 -12.49 -6.22 28.47
CA MET A 53 -11.37 -5.95 29.37
C MET A 53 -11.23 -7.10 30.37
N GLY A 54 -10.00 -7.38 30.77
CA GLY A 54 -9.64 -8.27 31.85
C GLY A 54 -9.79 -7.64 33.22
N ASN A 55 -9.53 -8.43 34.25
CA ASN A 55 -9.51 -7.94 35.62
C ASN A 55 -8.12 -7.35 35.93
N PRO A 56 -8.01 -6.04 36.26
CA PRO A 56 -6.72 -5.43 36.63
C PRO A 56 -5.95 -6.16 37.72
N ALA A 57 -6.64 -6.85 38.64
CA ALA A 57 -6.02 -7.62 39.71
C ALA A 57 -5.21 -8.84 39.23
N ASP A 58 -5.37 -9.26 37.97
CA ASP A 58 -4.60 -10.34 37.35
C ASP A 58 -3.18 -9.88 36.94
N LEU A 59 -2.90 -8.57 36.99
CA LEU A 59 -1.58 -8.00 36.77
C LEU A 59 -0.93 -7.58 38.09
N LYS A 60 0.36 -7.91 38.21
CA LYS A 60 1.26 -7.46 39.28
C LYS A 60 2.64 -7.19 38.69
N PRO A 61 3.53 -6.47 39.40
CA PRO A 61 4.94 -6.40 39.00
C PRO A 61 5.52 -7.79 38.71
N GLY A 62 6.19 -7.93 37.55
CA GLY A 62 6.69 -9.20 37.01
C GLY A 62 5.69 -9.97 36.13
N SER A 63 4.41 -9.60 36.11
CA SER A 63 3.44 -10.17 35.16
C SER A 63 3.87 -9.87 33.73
N MET A 64 3.60 -10.81 32.81
CA MET A 64 3.85 -10.62 31.39
C MET A 64 2.65 -9.94 30.73
N ILE A 65 2.93 -8.98 29.86
CA ILE A 65 1.97 -8.32 28.99
C ILE A 65 2.43 -8.43 27.56
N SER A 66 1.49 -8.25 26.63
CA SER A 66 1.77 -8.17 25.21
C SER A 66 1.15 -6.89 24.65
N VAL A 67 1.99 -6.00 24.14
CA VAL A 67 1.57 -4.81 23.38
C VAL A 67 1.24 -5.26 21.96
N GLN A 68 -0.02 -5.14 21.56
CA GLN A 68 -0.54 -5.72 20.32
C GLN A 68 -0.60 -4.66 19.22
N LEU A 69 0.10 -4.90 18.11
CA LEU A 69 0.01 -4.09 16.89
C LEU A 69 -1.11 -4.59 15.97
N MET A 70 -1.32 -5.91 15.97
CA MET A 70 -2.39 -6.58 15.25
C MET A 70 -2.84 -7.81 16.05
N ALA A 71 -4.15 -8.06 16.13
CA ALA A 71 -4.73 -9.20 16.82
C ALA A 71 -5.88 -9.82 16.00
N GLY A 72 -6.04 -11.14 16.03
CA GLY A 72 -7.01 -11.90 15.22
C GLY A 72 -6.38 -13.14 14.61
N ASP A 73 -6.81 -13.51 13.41
CA ASP A 73 -6.27 -14.65 12.66
C ASP A 73 -4.78 -14.47 12.32
N LEU A 74 -4.37 -13.22 12.07
CA LEU A 74 -2.96 -12.80 12.07
C LEU A 74 -2.71 -11.90 13.28
N SER A 75 -1.57 -12.08 13.94
CA SER A 75 -1.22 -11.29 15.12
C SER A 75 0.24 -10.86 15.14
N VAL A 76 0.48 -9.63 15.58
CA VAL A 76 1.80 -9.05 15.79
C VAL A 76 1.81 -8.37 17.15
N GLY A 77 2.69 -8.81 18.05
CA GLY A 77 2.81 -8.21 19.39
C GLY A 77 4.22 -8.25 19.94
N ALA A 78 4.51 -7.31 20.83
CA ALA A 78 5.72 -7.26 21.63
C ALA A 78 5.41 -7.68 23.07
N ASP A 79 6.11 -8.69 23.55
CA ASP A 79 5.96 -9.16 24.92
C ASP A 79 6.96 -8.48 25.85
N GLY A 80 6.51 -8.13 27.06
CA GLY A 80 7.38 -7.61 28.10
C GLY A 80 6.79 -7.78 29.49
N THR A 81 7.55 -7.40 30.51
CA THR A 81 7.11 -7.49 31.91
C THR A 81 6.58 -6.16 32.40
N VAL A 82 5.56 -6.23 33.24
CA VAL A 82 5.14 -5.10 34.08
C VAL A 82 6.22 -4.84 35.11
N THR A 83 6.73 -3.62 35.15
CA THR A 83 7.71 -3.16 36.13
C THR A 83 7.01 -2.69 37.40
N TYR A 84 5.97 -1.86 37.25
CA TYR A 84 5.25 -1.26 38.38
C TYR A 84 3.81 -0.90 38.00
N ILE A 85 2.92 -0.89 38.99
CA ILE A 85 1.51 -0.47 38.85
C ILE A 85 1.23 0.55 39.96
N ASP A 86 0.73 1.72 39.59
CA ASP A 86 0.29 2.78 40.51
C ASP A 86 -1.17 3.16 40.23
N GLY A 87 -2.07 2.63 41.05
CA GLY A 87 -3.51 2.75 40.81
C GLY A 87 -3.89 2.15 39.46
N ASN A 88 -4.30 3.02 38.52
CA ASN A 88 -4.65 2.62 37.16
C ASN A 88 -3.49 2.76 36.16
N HIS A 89 -2.35 3.32 36.56
CA HIS A 89 -1.17 3.49 35.71
C HIS A 89 -0.31 2.23 35.74
N VAL A 90 0.20 1.85 34.57
CA VAL A 90 1.11 0.72 34.40
C VAL A 90 2.40 1.17 33.76
N TYR A 91 3.52 0.65 34.24
CA TYR A 91 4.85 0.83 33.68
C TYR A 91 5.42 -0.52 33.32
N ALA A 92 5.95 -0.69 32.10
CA ALA A 92 6.41 -1.97 31.60
C ALA A 92 7.66 -1.87 30.73
N PHE A 93 8.18 -3.03 30.32
CA PHE A 93 9.35 -3.28 29.47
C PHE A 93 10.69 -2.92 30.13
N GLY A 94 10.79 -1.77 30.79
CA GLY A 94 12.07 -1.25 31.28
C GLY A 94 13.01 -0.83 30.15
N HIS A 95 12.46 -0.62 28.96
CA HIS A 95 13.08 -0.06 27.76
C HIS A 95 11.98 0.50 26.83
N ARG A 96 12.36 1.29 25.84
CA ARG A 96 11.48 1.69 24.72
C ARG A 96 10.97 0.48 23.94
N PHE A 97 9.74 0.56 23.43
CA PHE A 97 9.28 -0.37 22.42
C PHE A 97 9.68 0.10 21.01
N LEU A 98 9.09 1.20 20.55
CA LEU A 98 9.31 1.86 19.26
C LEU A 98 9.91 3.27 19.41
N ALA A 99 9.92 3.82 20.64
CA ALA A 99 10.29 5.20 20.95
C ALA A 99 9.48 6.26 20.18
N VAL A 100 8.19 5.99 19.97
CA VAL A 100 7.27 6.89 19.24
C VAL A 100 6.72 8.04 20.11
N GLY A 101 7.07 8.09 21.40
CA GLY A 101 6.61 9.13 22.31
C GLY A 101 5.16 8.92 22.73
N SER A 102 4.28 9.88 22.42
CA SER A 102 2.86 9.74 22.74
C SER A 102 2.22 8.74 21.77
N THR A 103 1.49 7.76 22.30
CA THR A 103 0.90 6.70 21.48
C THR A 103 -0.45 6.23 22.04
N ALA A 104 -1.03 5.19 21.45
CA ALA A 104 -2.28 4.57 21.87
C ALA A 104 -2.26 3.07 21.52
N LEU A 105 -1.25 2.35 21.99
CA LEU A 105 -1.08 0.93 21.68
C LEU A 105 -1.86 0.06 22.67
N PRO A 106 -2.76 -0.82 22.22
CA PRO A 106 -3.48 -1.71 23.12
C PRO A 106 -2.52 -2.75 23.68
N PHE A 107 -2.72 -3.15 24.94
CA PHE A 107 -2.00 -4.28 25.49
C PHE A 107 -2.93 -5.26 26.20
N ALA A 108 -2.52 -6.52 26.18
CA ALA A 108 -3.21 -7.63 26.81
C ALA A 108 -2.32 -8.27 27.88
N ARG A 109 -2.93 -8.98 28.83
CA ARG A 109 -2.19 -9.89 29.69
C ARG A 109 -1.61 -11.01 28.82
N SER A 110 -0.37 -11.40 29.08
CA SER A 110 0.31 -12.46 28.35
C SER A 110 0.70 -13.59 29.29
N GLU A 111 0.55 -14.83 28.85
CA GLU A 111 0.95 -16.03 29.59
C GLU A 111 2.13 -16.69 28.87
N VAL A 112 3.23 -16.90 29.58
CA VAL A 112 4.41 -17.58 29.04
C VAL A 112 4.15 -19.08 29.03
N ILE A 113 4.17 -19.66 27.83
CA ILE A 113 4.00 -21.10 27.63
C ILE A 113 5.33 -21.81 27.86
N THR A 114 6.40 -21.31 27.24
CA THR A 114 7.74 -21.89 27.36
C THR A 114 8.83 -20.88 26.99
N LEU A 115 10.08 -21.20 27.29
CA LEU A 115 11.24 -20.48 26.76
C LEU A 115 11.78 -21.22 25.56
N LEU A 116 12.00 -20.51 24.46
CA LEU A 116 12.66 -21.04 23.28
C LEU A 116 14.16 -20.70 23.35
N PRO A 117 15.03 -21.69 23.58
CA PRO A 117 16.47 -21.46 23.60
C PRO A 117 16.96 -21.15 22.19
N ASN A 118 17.72 -20.07 22.04
CA ASN A 118 18.38 -19.70 20.80
C ASN A 118 19.75 -19.12 21.15
N VAL A 119 20.78 -19.57 20.44
CA VAL A 119 22.19 -19.21 20.66
C VAL A 119 22.48 -17.72 20.47
N ASN A 120 21.68 -17.03 19.66
CA ASN A 120 21.81 -15.59 19.44
C ASN A 120 20.97 -14.80 20.45
N THR A 121 19.70 -15.20 20.68
CA THR A 121 18.80 -14.52 21.62
C THR A 121 17.66 -15.45 22.03
N SER A 122 17.65 -15.95 23.28
CA SER A 122 16.51 -16.70 23.82
C SER A 122 15.29 -15.80 23.99
N PHE A 123 14.09 -16.31 23.72
CA PHE A 123 12.85 -15.56 23.91
C PHE A 123 11.75 -16.43 24.52
N LYS A 124 10.75 -15.76 25.10
CA LYS A 124 9.56 -16.42 25.67
C LYS A 124 8.53 -16.62 24.57
N LEU A 125 8.00 -17.84 24.45
CA LEU A 125 6.78 -18.08 23.70
C LEU A 125 5.61 -17.81 24.62
N SER A 126 4.87 -16.76 24.33
CA SER A 126 3.72 -16.34 25.14
C SER A 126 2.45 -16.25 24.31
N VAL A 127 1.31 -16.27 24.99
CA VAL A 127 -0.02 -16.12 24.37
C VAL A 127 -0.76 -14.98 25.05
N ALA A 128 -1.20 -14.01 24.25
CA ALA A 128 -2.07 -12.93 24.71
C ALA A 128 -3.44 -13.49 25.13
N LYS A 129 -3.98 -12.99 26.25
CA LYS A 129 -5.21 -13.51 26.86
C LYS A 129 -6.36 -12.53 26.73
N GLU A 130 -6.46 -11.55 27.64
CA GLU A 130 -7.50 -10.54 27.63
C GLU A 130 -6.90 -9.14 27.62
N TRP A 131 -7.62 -8.18 27.01
CA TRP A 131 -7.22 -6.78 26.94
C TRP A 131 -7.13 -6.18 28.34
N MET A 132 -6.04 -5.48 28.64
CA MET A 132 -5.81 -4.91 29.97
C MET A 132 -5.80 -3.40 29.96
N GLY A 133 -5.37 -2.78 28.86
CA GLY A 133 -5.34 -1.33 28.77
C GLY A 133 -4.72 -0.79 27.49
N VAL A 134 -4.21 0.43 27.61
CA VAL A 134 -3.49 1.14 26.56
C VAL A 134 -2.13 1.60 27.08
N ILE A 135 -1.11 1.48 26.25
CA ILE A 135 0.16 2.18 26.39
C ILE A 135 0.01 3.52 25.69
N ASP A 136 0.16 4.62 26.43
CA ASP A 136 0.03 5.98 25.90
C ASP A 136 1.34 6.76 25.88
N GLN A 137 2.40 6.22 26.49
CA GLN A 137 3.77 6.72 26.39
C GLN A 137 4.74 5.59 26.07
N ASP A 138 5.56 5.79 25.06
CA ASP A 138 6.68 4.93 24.69
C ASP A 138 7.95 5.78 24.61
N ARG A 139 8.75 5.73 25.69
CA ARG A 139 9.94 6.55 25.91
C ARG A 139 11.16 5.65 26.09
N GLU A 140 12.34 6.24 26.02
CA GLU A 140 13.63 5.54 26.01
C GLU A 140 13.78 4.47 27.11
N THR A 141 13.34 4.75 28.33
CA THR A 141 13.56 3.90 29.50
C THR A 141 12.40 2.98 29.86
N ALA A 142 11.20 3.21 29.34
CA ALA A 142 10.02 2.41 29.63
C ALA A 142 8.84 2.77 28.73
N VAL A 143 7.86 1.86 28.67
CA VAL A 143 6.51 2.18 28.24
C VAL A 143 5.62 2.42 29.45
N ALA A 144 4.70 3.38 29.34
CA ALA A 144 3.70 3.70 30.36
C ALA A 144 2.30 3.78 29.75
N GLY A 145 1.30 3.50 30.58
CA GLY A 145 -0.08 3.43 30.11
C GLY A 145 -1.09 3.36 31.23
N GLU A 146 -2.34 3.11 30.84
CA GLU A 146 -3.50 3.03 31.73
C GLU A 146 -4.25 1.71 31.54
N LEU A 147 -4.65 1.10 32.67
CA LEU A 147 -5.52 -0.07 32.70
C LEU A 147 -6.99 0.32 32.40
N GLY A 148 -7.79 -0.62 31.93
CA GLY A 148 -9.23 -0.43 31.72
C GLY A 148 -9.65 0.43 30.51
N ARG A 149 -8.71 1.16 29.89
CA ARG A 149 -8.95 1.93 28.65
C ARG A 149 -8.44 1.16 27.43
N ARG A 150 -9.26 0.98 26.40
CA ARG A 150 -8.85 0.34 25.14
C ARG A 150 -8.84 1.37 24.00
N PRO A 151 -7.74 1.52 23.25
CA PRO A 151 -7.73 2.40 22.09
C PRO A 151 -8.60 1.81 20.96
N ALA A 152 -9.08 2.66 20.06
CA ALA A 152 -9.76 2.20 18.86
C ALA A 152 -8.75 1.46 17.96
N MET A 153 -9.12 0.27 17.50
CA MET A 153 -8.38 -0.48 16.48
C MET A 153 -9.22 -0.53 15.21
N ALA A 154 -8.55 -0.50 14.06
CA ALA A 154 -9.18 -0.63 12.76
C ALA A 154 -9.44 -2.12 12.45
N PRO A 155 -10.68 -2.55 12.17
CA PRO A 155 -10.94 -3.85 11.58
C PRO A 155 -10.24 -4.01 10.23
N VAL A 156 -9.64 -5.18 10.04
CA VAL A 156 -9.06 -5.62 8.77
C VAL A 156 -9.64 -6.99 8.44
N SER A 157 -10.30 -7.10 7.29
CA SER A 157 -10.88 -8.35 6.80
C SER A 157 -10.36 -8.69 5.41
N ILE A 158 -9.86 -9.91 5.22
CA ILE A 158 -9.39 -10.40 3.92
C ILE A 158 -10.12 -11.70 3.61
N ALA A 159 -11.00 -11.69 2.61
CA ALA A 159 -11.71 -12.89 2.15
C ALA A 159 -10.99 -13.49 0.94
N VAL A 160 -10.73 -14.80 0.96
CA VAL A 160 -10.12 -15.51 -0.17
C VAL A 160 -11.17 -16.35 -0.86
N SER A 161 -11.26 -16.23 -2.19
CA SER A 161 -12.19 -16.99 -3.01
C SER A 161 -11.53 -17.62 -4.22
N ARG A 162 -12.09 -18.74 -4.68
CA ARG A 162 -11.71 -19.42 -5.92
C ARG A 162 -12.98 -19.89 -6.62
N ALA A 163 -13.08 -19.63 -7.92
CA ALA A 163 -14.26 -19.97 -8.73
C ALA A 163 -15.59 -19.50 -8.08
N GLY A 164 -15.60 -18.27 -7.56
CA GLY A 164 -16.76 -17.66 -6.91
C GLY A 164 -17.09 -18.17 -5.49
N ARG A 165 -16.39 -19.16 -4.96
CA ARG A 165 -16.60 -19.70 -3.60
C ARG A 165 -15.54 -19.19 -2.65
N THR A 166 -15.95 -18.72 -1.47
CA THR A 166 -15.01 -18.40 -0.39
C THR A 166 -14.36 -19.68 0.11
N ILE A 167 -13.02 -19.70 0.13
CA ILE A 167 -12.22 -20.83 0.62
C ILE A 167 -11.52 -20.50 1.94
N ASP A 168 -11.34 -19.22 2.25
CA ASP A 168 -10.71 -18.77 3.49
C ASP A 168 -11.16 -17.35 3.85
N SER A 169 -11.00 -16.94 5.11
CA SER A 169 -11.35 -15.60 5.59
C SER A 169 -10.55 -15.24 6.83
N TYR A 170 -9.89 -14.09 6.77
CA TYR A 170 -9.03 -13.57 7.82
C TYR A 170 -9.65 -12.32 8.43
N HIS A 171 -9.72 -12.27 9.75
CA HIS A 171 -10.23 -11.15 10.52
C HIS A 171 -9.20 -10.72 11.57
N MET A 172 -8.85 -9.44 11.51
CA MET A 172 -7.92 -8.82 12.43
C MET A 172 -8.45 -7.48 12.93
N GLN A 173 -7.87 -7.03 14.03
CA GLN A 173 -7.91 -5.67 14.54
C GLN A 173 -6.48 -5.15 14.49
N MET A 174 -6.29 -3.98 13.88
CA MET A 174 -4.97 -3.38 13.68
C MET A 174 -4.92 -2.01 14.34
N ILE A 175 -3.77 -1.64 14.90
CA ILE A 175 -3.56 -0.26 15.37
C ILE A 175 -3.69 0.73 14.20
N ASN A 176 -4.00 1.98 14.54
CA ASN A 176 -3.97 3.09 13.60
C ASN A 176 -2.74 3.95 13.87
N ASP A 177 -1.67 3.71 13.11
CA ASP A 177 -0.38 4.38 13.21
C ASP A 177 0.17 4.69 11.80
N PRO A 178 0.62 5.94 11.52
CA PRO A 178 1.06 6.33 10.18
C PRO A 178 2.23 5.54 9.59
N LEU A 179 3.07 4.95 10.45
CA LEU A 179 4.22 4.15 10.04
C LEU A 179 3.88 2.66 10.01
N LEU A 180 3.21 2.16 11.06
CA LEU A 180 2.98 0.73 11.23
C LEU A 180 1.75 0.21 10.49
N SER A 181 0.65 0.95 10.38
CA SER A 181 -0.55 0.46 9.70
C SER A 181 -0.31 0.08 8.23
N PRO A 182 0.45 0.87 7.42
CA PRO A 182 0.78 0.46 6.06
C PRO A 182 1.63 -0.82 6.02
N LEU A 183 2.66 -0.91 6.88
CA LEU A 183 3.54 -2.09 6.96
C LEU A 183 2.76 -3.35 7.35
N LEU A 184 1.94 -3.26 8.40
CA LEU A 184 1.11 -4.37 8.88
C LEU A 184 0.07 -4.80 7.82
N THR A 185 -0.52 -3.85 7.09
CA THR A 185 -1.40 -4.15 5.95
C THR A 185 -0.65 -4.92 4.87
N GLN A 186 0.56 -4.46 4.52
CA GLN A 186 1.42 -5.12 3.54
C GLN A 186 1.72 -6.57 3.95
N MET A 187 2.17 -6.76 5.19
CA MET A 187 2.50 -8.09 5.72
C MET A 187 1.27 -9.02 5.74
N ALA A 188 0.11 -8.51 6.15
CA ALA A 188 -1.13 -9.31 6.18
C ALA A 188 -1.54 -9.77 4.79
N VAL A 189 -1.58 -8.86 3.82
CA VAL A 189 -1.92 -9.17 2.42
C VAL A 189 -0.90 -10.13 1.80
N PHE A 190 0.39 -9.90 2.05
CA PHE A 190 1.46 -10.80 1.59
C PHE A 190 1.24 -12.22 2.11
N SER A 191 1.03 -12.37 3.42
CA SER A 191 0.86 -13.67 4.05
C SER A 191 -0.35 -14.42 3.53
N VAL A 192 -1.48 -13.74 3.34
CA VAL A 192 -2.71 -14.35 2.80
C VAL A 192 -2.49 -14.82 1.36
N ILE A 193 -1.83 -14.02 0.53
CA ILE A 193 -1.56 -14.38 -0.87
C ILE A 193 -0.57 -15.54 -0.96
N ASP A 194 0.53 -15.48 -0.20
CA ASP A 194 1.54 -16.53 -0.17
C ASP A 194 0.96 -17.87 0.35
N ALA A 195 0.05 -17.82 1.34
CA ALA A 195 -0.70 -19.01 1.78
C ALA A 195 -1.68 -19.52 0.69
N THR A 196 -2.32 -18.62 -0.04
CA THR A 196 -3.23 -18.95 -1.15
C THR A 196 -2.46 -19.58 -2.32
N GLU A 197 -1.36 -18.98 -2.76
CA GLU A 197 -0.51 -19.50 -3.84
C GLU A 197 -0.02 -20.92 -3.53
N ARG A 198 0.44 -21.18 -2.30
CA ARG A 198 0.87 -22.53 -1.90
C ARG A 198 -0.25 -23.56 -1.86
N SER A 199 -1.46 -23.15 -1.49
CA SER A 199 -2.59 -24.07 -1.31
C SER A 199 -3.32 -24.39 -2.62
N VAL A 200 -3.46 -23.41 -3.52
CA VAL A 200 -4.26 -23.58 -4.75
C VAL A 200 -3.48 -23.42 -6.06
N GLY A 201 -2.24 -22.92 -6.04
CA GLY A 201 -1.42 -22.75 -7.25
C GLY A 201 -2.00 -21.73 -8.24
N ALA A 202 -2.44 -20.57 -7.75
CA ALA A 202 -3.08 -19.55 -8.57
C ALA A 202 -2.13 -19.00 -9.66
N ALA A 203 -2.62 -18.91 -10.90
CA ALA A 203 -1.87 -18.32 -12.02
C ALA A 203 -2.12 -16.81 -12.13
N SER A 204 -3.20 -16.30 -11.55
CA SER A 204 -3.50 -14.88 -11.41
C SER A 204 -4.32 -14.62 -10.17
N ILE A 205 -4.23 -13.39 -9.66
CA ILE A 205 -4.89 -12.96 -8.43
C ILE A 205 -5.61 -11.65 -8.72
N ARG A 206 -6.91 -11.61 -8.47
CA ARG A 206 -7.67 -10.36 -8.45
C ARG A 206 -7.85 -9.90 -7.02
N VAL A 207 -7.60 -8.63 -6.78
CA VAL A 207 -7.84 -7.97 -5.49
C VAL A 207 -8.84 -6.86 -5.68
N SER A 208 -9.94 -6.95 -4.93
CA SER A 208 -10.96 -5.91 -4.89
C SER A 208 -11.29 -5.55 -3.45
N GLY A 209 -11.88 -4.38 -3.21
CA GLY A 209 -12.29 -4.00 -1.87
C GLY A 209 -12.28 -2.50 -1.63
N GLN A 210 -12.24 -2.12 -0.35
CA GLN A 210 -12.24 -0.74 0.05
C GLN A 210 -11.47 -0.50 1.35
N ILE A 211 -10.88 0.68 1.46
CA ILE A 211 -10.23 1.18 2.67
C ILE A 211 -10.95 2.45 3.11
N GLU A 212 -11.46 2.44 4.32
CA GLU A 212 -12.19 3.57 4.90
C GLU A 212 -11.30 4.30 5.90
N PHE A 213 -11.39 5.62 5.88
CA PHE A 213 -10.76 6.50 6.86
C PHE A 213 -11.82 7.32 7.57
N GLN A 214 -11.61 7.61 8.84
CA GLN A 214 -12.43 8.52 9.61
C GLN A 214 -12.36 9.92 8.97
N ASN A 215 -13.48 10.63 8.94
CA ASN A 215 -13.58 12.00 8.40
C ASN A 215 -13.26 12.14 6.90
N ALA A 216 -13.16 11.02 6.17
CA ALA A 216 -13.08 11.03 4.71
C ALA A 216 -14.49 10.94 4.08
N PRO A 217 -14.77 11.64 2.98
CA PRO A 217 -16.10 11.65 2.37
C PRO A 217 -16.44 10.36 1.62
N ALA A 218 -15.44 9.57 1.24
CA ALA A 218 -15.59 8.33 0.49
C ALA A 218 -14.45 7.35 0.88
N PRO A 219 -14.61 6.04 0.65
CA PRO A 219 -13.52 5.09 0.78
C PRO A 219 -12.53 5.19 -0.39
N VAL A 220 -11.31 4.72 -0.17
CA VAL A 220 -10.42 4.32 -1.26
C VAL A 220 -10.92 2.99 -1.81
N ARG A 221 -11.14 2.93 -3.12
CA ARG A 221 -11.60 1.74 -3.83
C ARG A 221 -10.41 0.98 -4.39
N ILE A 222 -10.50 -0.34 -4.32
CA ILE A 222 -9.49 -1.26 -4.79
C ILE A 222 -10.15 -2.19 -5.81
N ASP A 223 -9.57 -2.27 -7.01
CA ASP A 223 -9.92 -3.25 -8.03
C ASP A 223 -8.76 -3.41 -9.02
N ASN A 224 -7.97 -4.47 -8.84
CA ASN A 224 -6.82 -4.76 -9.68
C ASN A 224 -6.62 -6.27 -9.86
N ILE A 225 -5.97 -6.65 -10.95
CA ILE A 225 -5.60 -8.03 -11.26
C ILE A 225 -4.09 -8.13 -11.46
N PHE A 226 -3.50 -9.20 -10.95
CA PHE A 226 -2.07 -9.43 -11.00
C PHE A 226 -1.82 -10.82 -11.56
N ALA A 227 -0.88 -10.91 -12.48
CA ALA A 227 -0.44 -12.16 -13.07
C ALA A 227 1.09 -12.16 -13.06
N ALA A 228 1.67 -12.97 -12.17
CA ALA A 228 3.11 -13.08 -12.05
C ALA A 228 3.49 -14.55 -11.89
N ASP A 229 4.56 -14.97 -12.58
CA ASP A 229 5.08 -16.33 -12.47
C ASP A 229 5.79 -16.53 -11.10
N ASN A 230 6.26 -15.43 -10.50
CA ASN A 230 6.77 -15.35 -9.13
C ASN A 230 6.50 -13.96 -8.51
N GLY A 231 6.42 -13.90 -7.17
CA GLY A 231 6.37 -12.63 -6.45
C GLY A 231 5.07 -11.83 -6.55
N ALA A 232 3.95 -12.46 -6.93
CA ALA A 232 2.64 -11.80 -6.89
C ALA A 232 2.29 -11.36 -5.46
N ALA A 233 2.59 -12.15 -4.43
CA ALA A 233 2.48 -11.73 -3.02
C ALA A 233 3.16 -10.39 -2.73
N ALA A 234 4.38 -10.18 -3.22
CA ALA A 234 5.14 -8.94 -3.00
C ALA A 234 4.51 -7.74 -3.72
N GLN A 235 4.15 -7.91 -5.00
CA GLN A 235 3.57 -6.84 -5.81
C GLN A 235 2.19 -6.42 -5.29
N VAL A 236 1.32 -7.39 -5.02
CA VAL A 236 -0.06 -7.15 -4.57
C VAL A 236 -0.06 -6.52 -3.18
N SER A 237 0.76 -7.03 -2.26
CA SER A 237 0.83 -6.49 -0.90
C SER A 237 1.32 -5.04 -0.89
N LEU A 238 2.39 -4.73 -1.63
CA LEU A 238 2.90 -3.37 -1.75
C LEU A 238 1.82 -2.44 -2.31
N TRP A 239 1.11 -2.88 -3.36
CA TRP A 239 0.02 -2.11 -3.95
C TRP A 239 -1.10 -1.82 -2.94
N ALA A 240 -1.47 -2.80 -2.10
CA ALA A 240 -2.51 -2.60 -1.06
C ALA A 240 -2.05 -1.65 0.06
N ALA A 241 -0.75 -1.60 0.36
CA ALA A 241 -0.19 -0.78 1.43
C ALA A 241 0.02 0.69 1.01
N VAL A 242 0.30 0.97 -0.27
CA VAL A 242 0.58 2.33 -0.77
C VAL A 242 -0.56 3.31 -0.48
N PRO A 243 -1.85 3.01 -0.74
CA PRO A 243 -2.93 3.92 -0.39
C PRO A 243 -3.04 4.20 1.11
N VAL A 244 -2.78 3.21 1.96
CA VAL A 244 -2.77 3.38 3.42
C VAL A 244 -1.65 4.33 3.83
N ALA A 245 -0.44 4.12 3.30
CA ALA A 245 0.70 5.01 3.55
C ALA A 245 0.41 6.44 3.08
N TYR A 246 -0.05 6.60 1.83
CA TYR A 246 -0.31 7.91 1.24
C TYR A 246 -1.34 8.72 2.04
N VAL A 247 -2.41 8.08 2.53
CA VAL A 247 -3.43 8.78 3.32
C VAL A 247 -2.94 9.09 4.74
N LEU A 248 -2.37 8.11 5.45
CA LEU A 248 -1.97 8.30 6.85
C LEU A 248 -0.72 9.17 7.02
N GLN A 249 0.14 9.25 6.01
CA GLN A 249 1.34 10.11 6.00
C GLN A 249 1.06 11.49 5.38
N SER A 250 -0.20 11.77 5.04
CA SER A 250 -0.62 13.11 4.61
C SER A 250 -0.58 14.11 5.77
N SER A 251 -0.73 15.40 5.45
CA SER A 251 -0.82 16.47 6.45
C SER A 251 -2.14 16.47 7.25
N PHE A 252 -3.12 15.63 6.88
CA PHE A 252 -4.43 15.57 7.52
C PHE A 252 -4.43 14.61 8.72
N SER A 253 -4.03 15.11 9.89
CA SER A 253 -3.98 14.33 11.14
C SER A 253 -5.33 13.77 11.63
N THR A 254 -6.45 14.27 11.09
CA THR A 254 -7.80 13.76 11.38
C THR A 254 -8.16 12.51 10.59
N LEU A 255 -7.37 12.15 9.57
CA LEU A 255 -7.56 10.93 8.81
C LEU A 255 -6.94 9.76 9.57
N GLN A 256 -7.83 8.95 10.15
CA GLN A 256 -7.47 7.74 10.87
C GLN A 256 -8.03 6.54 10.14
N LEU A 257 -7.28 5.44 10.08
CA LEU A 257 -7.77 4.21 9.49
C LEU A 257 -9.00 3.72 10.24
N LYS A 258 -10.10 3.50 9.52
CA LYS A 258 -11.38 3.06 10.07
C LYS A 258 -11.65 1.59 9.77
N ASN A 259 -11.39 1.15 8.54
CA ASN A 259 -11.67 -0.22 8.11
C ASN A 259 -10.85 -0.58 6.86
N VAL A 260 -10.38 -1.82 6.77
CA VAL A 260 -9.77 -2.39 5.56
C VAL A 260 -10.52 -3.65 5.20
N ALA A 261 -11.24 -3.65 4.08
CA ALA A 261 -11.98 -4.81 3.59
C ALA A 261 -11.49 -5.19 2.21
N LEU A 262 -10.80 -6.32 2.10
CA LEU A 262 -10.22 -6.83 0.86
C LEU A 262 -10.80 -8.20 0.50
N ARG A 263 -10.94 -8.44 -0.79
CA ARG A 263 -11.28 -9.73 -1.37
C ARG A 263 -10.18 -10.13 -2.36
N VAL A 264 -9.60 -11.30 -2.11
CA VAL A 264 -8.61 -11.94 -2.97
C VAL A 264 -9.30 -13.07 -3.72
N GLU A 265 -9.30 -13.01 -5.05
CA GLU A 265 -9.80 -14.07 -5.91
C GLU A 265 -8.63 -14.74 -6.62
N ALA A 266 -8.42 -16.03 -6.31
CA ALA A 266 -7.46 -16.88 -6.99
C ALA A 266 -8.04 -17.39 -8.31
N LEU A 267 -7.29 -17.18 -9.40
CA LEU A 267 -7.66 -17.58 -10.75
C LEU A 267 -6.69 -18.64 -11.26
N ASP A 268 -7.22 -19.73 -11.80
CA ASP A 268 -6.44 -20.86 -12.32
C ASP A 268 -5.80 -20.55 -13.69
N GLN A 269 -6.30 -19.54 -14.39
CA GLN A 269 -5.80 -19.11 -15.69
C GLN A 269 -4.90 -17.88 -15.54
N ARG A 270 -3.78 -17.88 -16.26
CA ARG A 270 -2.89 -16.72 -16.35
C ARG A 270 -3.57 -15.64 -17.18
N LYS A 271 -4.10 -14.62 -16.50
CA LYS A 271 -4.78 -13.47 -17.10
C LYS A 271 -3.81 -12.30 -17.29
N ALA A 272 -2.92 -12.42 -18.28
CA ALA A 272 -1.91 -11.41 -18.58
C ALA A 272 -1.82 -11.09 -20.08
N LEU A 273 -1.64 -9.81 -20.38
CA LEU A 273 -1.30 -9.28 -21.70
C LEU A 273 -0.11 -8.32 -21.58
N THR A 274 0.78 -8.34 -22.56
CA THR A 274 1.91 -7.43 -22.68
C THR A 274 1.74 -6.57 -23.92
N ILE A 275 1.99 -5.26 -23.80
CA ILE A 275 2.00 -4.35 -24.95
C ILE A 275 3.19 -4.72 -25.82
N ASP A 276 2.92 -5.42 -26.92
CA ASP A 276 3.95 -5.90 -27.83
C ASP A 276 4.21 -4.91 -28.94
N THR A 277 3.21 -4.45 -29.67
CA THR A 277 3.44 -3.58 -30.84
C THR A 277 2.41 -2.46 -30.90
N VAL A 278 2.86 -1.27 -31.32
CA VAL A 278 2.00 -0.09 -31.52
C VAL A 278 2.29 0.45 -32.92
N VAL A 279 1.24 0.63 -33.72
CA VAL A 279 1.36 1.10 -35.11
C VAL A 279 0.33 2.19 -35.36
N ALA A 280 0.79 3.32 -35.91
CA ALA A 280 -0.12 4.33 -36.46
C ALA A 280 -0.47 3.97 -37.91
N SER A 281 -1.74 4.13 -38.27
CA SER A 281 -2.25 3.91 -39.64
C SER A 281 -1.52 4.71 -40.72
N ARG A 282 -0.93 5.85 -40.34
CA ARG A 282 -0.13 6.71 -41.21
C ARG A 282 0.94 7.44 -40.38
N PRO A 283 2.13 7.68 -40.96
CA PRO A 283 3.20 8.42 -40.29
C PRO A 283 2.93 9.93 -40.23
N GLN A 284 2.04 10.43 -41.09
CA GLN A 284 1.69 11.85 -41.19
C GLN A 284 0.18 12.03 -41.19
N VAL A 285 -0.32 13.06 -40.50
CA VAL A 285 -1.76 13.37 -40.37
C VAL A 285 -1.98 14.89 -40.38
N ARG A 286 -3.12 15.35 -40.89
CA ARG A 286 -3.49 16.78 -40.86
C ARG A 286 -4.49 17.12 -39.75
N PRO A 287 -4.54 18.38 -39.29
CA PRO A 287 -5.64 18.86 -38.43
C PRO A 287 -7.01 18.51 -39.00
N GLY A 288 -7.91 18.02 -38.15
CA GLY A 288 -9.25 17.55 -38.54
C GLY A 288 -9.31 16.11 -39.07
N GLU A 289 -8.18 15.47 -39.37
CA GLU A 289 -8.15 14.06 -39.77
C GLU A 289 -8.16 13.11 -38.57
N LYS A 290 -8.59 11.88 -38.82
CA LYS A 290 -8.51 10.77 -37.87
C LYS A 290 -7.22 9.98 -38.04
N LEU A 291 -6.50 9.79 -36.93
CA LEU A 291 -5.37 8.89 -36.81
C LEU A 291 -5.83 7.61 -36.08
N ARG A 292 -5.85 6.48 -36.80
CA ARG A 292 -6.03 5.17 -36.17
C ARG A 292 -4.70 4.68 -35.62
N VAL A 293 -4.71 4.17 -34.39
CA VAL A 293 -3.57 3.52 -33.72
C VAL A 293 -3.98 2.09 -33.39
N ASP A 294 -3.22 1.14 -33.91
CA ASP A 294 -3.38 -0.29 -33.64
C ASP A 294 -2.37 -0.72 -32.58
N VAL A 295 -2.87 -1.42 -31.57
CA VAL A 295 -2.10 -1.93 -30.43
C VAL A 295 -2.24 -3.44 -30.40
N VAL A 296 -1.12 -4.14 -30.55
CA VAL A 296 -1.01 -5.59 -30.42
C VAL A 296 -0.65 -5.91 -28.98
N LEU A 297 -1.54 -6.64 -28.32
CA LEU A 297 -1.36 -7.16 -26.96
C LEU A 297 -1.02 -8.65 -27.07
N ALA A 298 0.20 -9.02 -26.67
CA ALA A 298 0.65 -10.41 -26.64
C ALA A 298 0.24 -11.06 -25.33
N GLY A 299 -0.44 -12.20 -25.42
CA GLY A 299 -0.86 -13.03 -24.30
C GLY A 299 -0.03 -14.31 -24.16
N VAL A 300 -0.55 -15.23 -23.35
CA VAL A 300 0.09 -16.52 -23.13
C VAL A 300 0.05 -17.39 -24.39
N ASN A 301 1.06 -18.27 -24.54
CA ASN A 301 1.15 -19.26 -25.62
C ASN A 301 1.05 -18.69 -27.04
N GLY A 302 1.53 -17.47 -27.26
CA GLY A 302 1.50 -16.81 -28.57
C GLY A 302 0.12 -16.32 -29.00
N SER A 303 -0.84 -16.22 -28.08
CA SER A 303 -2.10 -15.52 -28.36
C SER A 303 -1.84 -14.02 -28.53
N GLU A 304 -2.49 -13.40 -29.51
CA GLU A 304 -2.40 -11.97 -29.76
C GLU A 304 -3.80 -11.38 -29.87
N VAL A 305 -4.00 -10.21 -29.25
CA VAL A 305 -5.23 -9.43 -29.35
C VAL A 305 -4.87 -8.07 -29.90
N THR A 306 -5.40 -7.72 -31.06
CA THR A 306 -5.27 -6.36 -31.60
C THR A 306 -6.45 -5.51 -31.15
N ARG A 307 -6.15 -4.31 -30.65
CA ARG A 307 -7.11 -3.26 -30.31
C ARG A 307 -6.77 -2.01 -31.09
N SER A 308 -7.80 -1.29 -31.53
CA SER A 308 -7.63 -0.09 -32.33
C SER A 308 -8.30 1.08 -31.63
N VAL A 309 -7.62 2.21 -31.56
CA VAL A 309 -8.19 3.48 -31.13
C VAL A 309 -8.14 4.50 -32.26
N GLU A 310 -9.16 5.33 -32.36
CA GLU A 310 -9.18 6.45 -33.28
C GLU A 310 -9.01 7.76 -32.51
N TYR A 311 -8.02 8.55 -32.91
CA TYR A 311 -7.81 9.89 -32.41
C TYR A 311 -8.10 10.92 -33.50
N ALA A 312 -9.07 11.80 -33.26
CA ALA A 312 -9.34 12.92 -34.16
C ALA A 312 -8.39 14.08 -33.81
N VAL A 313 -7.48 14.43 -34.73
CA VAL A 313 -6.57 15.55 -34.52
C VAL A 313 -7.40 16.85 -34.52
N PRO A 314 -7.37 17.67 -33.47
CA PRO A 314 -8.17 18.89 -33.40
C PRO A 314 -7.92 19.82 -34.59
N ILE A 315 -8.98 20.49 -35.05
CA ILE A 315 -8.86 21.55 -36.05
C ILE A 315 -8.03 22.68 -35.43
N GLY A 316 -6.94 23.08 -36.09
CA GLY A 316 -5.99 24.07 -35.56
C GLY A 316 -4.84 23.50 -34.73
N ALA A 317 -4.67 22.17 -34.64
CA ALA A 317 -3.50 21.58 -34.01
C ALA A 317 -2.20 22.05 -34.70
N PRO A 318 -1.15 22.42 -33.96
CA PRO A 318 0.10 22.93 -34.54
C PRO A 318 0.81 21.84 -35.36
N ALA A 319 1.54 22.24 -36.41
CA ALA A 319 2.41 21.33 -37.14
C ALA A 319 3.53 20.80 -36.23
N GLY A 320 4.05 19.59 -36.53
CA GLY A 320 5.19 19.00 -35.82
C GLY A 320 4.90 17.63 -35.17
N PRO A 321 5.82 17.15 -34.31
CA PRO A 321 5.77 15.80 -33.77
C PRO A 321 4.62 15.60 -32.78
N LEU A 322 3.85 14.52 -32.96
CA LEU A 322 2.86 14.00 -32.03
C LEU A 322 3.31 12.64 -31.52
N TYR A 323 3.68 12.56 -30.25
CA TYR A 323 4.07 11.31 -29.60
C TYR A 323 2.83 10.56 -29.14
N ILE A 324 2.87 9.24 -29.31
CA ILE A 324 1.80 8.33 -28.94
C ILE A 324 2.42 7.26 -28.05
N THR A 325 2.16 7.36 -26.75
CA THR A 325 2.63 6.39 -25.76
C THR A 325 1.48 5.48 -25.38
N VAL A 326 1.63 4.18 -25.61
CA VAL A 326 0.72 3.16 -25.09
C VAL A 326 1.40 2.53 -23.88
N ALA A 327 0.73 2.56 -22.73
CA ALA A 327 1.33 2.17 -21.47
C ALA A 327 0.37 1.37 -20.59
N ASP A 328 0.93 0.54 -19.72
CA ASP A 328 0.23 -0.03 -18.58
C ASP A 328 -0.11 1.03 -17.51
N ALA A 329 -0.94 0.64 -16.55
CA ALA A 329 -1.35 1.52 -15.46
C ALA A 329 -0.19 2.00 -14.59
N ALA A 330 0.82 1.15 -14.35
CA ALA A 330 1.96 1.53 -13.52
C ALA A 330 2.75 2.68 -14.15
N THR A 331 2.99 2.61 -15.47
CA THR A 331 3.71 3.63 -16.24
C THR A 331 2.86 4.89 -16.45
N ALA A 332 1.56 4.74 -16.74
CA ALA A 332 0.62 5.85 -16.84
C ALA A 332 0.53 6.62 -15.52
N ASN A 333 0.21 5.90 -14.43
CA ASN A 333 0.12 6.48 -13.09
C ASN A 333 1.44 7.09 -12.63
N LEU A 334 2.62 6.53 -12.92
CA LEU A 334 3.89 7.16 -12.49
C LEU A 334 4.07 8.57 -13.07
N THR A 335 3.61 8.78 -14.31
CA THR A 335 3.68 10.09 -14.97
C THR A 335 2.75 11.08 -14.27
N ASP A 336 1.53 10.66 -13.98
CA ASP A 336 0.53 11.50 -13.32
C ASP A 336 0.84 11.70 -11.83
N PHE A 337 1.36 10.68 -11.15
CA PHE A 337 1.71 10.71 -9.74
C PHE A 337 2.87 11.65 -9.45
N ARG A 338 3.84 11.78 -10.36
CA ARG A 338 4.90 12.82 -10.26
C ARG A 338 4.32 14.23 -10.32
N GLN A 339 3.26 14.44 -11.09
CA GLN A 339 2.57 15.72 -11.19
C GLN A 339 1.72 15.96 -9.94
N ILE A 340 1.00 14.93 -9.48
CA ILE A 340 0.20 14.95 -8.24
C ILE A 340 1.07 15.20 -7.01
N LEU A 341 2.24 14.58 -6.88
CA LEU A 341 3.15 14.81 -5.75
C LEU A 341 3.71 16.24 -5.71
N ALA A 342 3.69 16.97 -6.83
CA ALA A 342 4.02 18.38 -6.87
C ALA A 342 2.86 19.28 -6.41
N THR A 343 1.64 18.74 -6.31
CA THR A 343 0.46 19.43 -5.81
C THR A 343 0.13 18.98 -4.39
N THR A 344 -0.21 19.91 -3.50
CA THR A 344 -0.64 19.57 -2.14
C THR A 344 -2.16 19.44 -2.11
N ALA A 345 -2.69 18.26 -1.74
CA ALA A 345 -4.13 18.11 -1.55
C ALA A 345 -4.63 19.09 -0.48
N HIS A 346 -5.67 19.86 -0.80
CA HIS A 346 -6.23 20.89 0.07
C HIS A 346 -7.36 20.38 0.96
N SER A 347 -7.91 19.21 0.66
CA SER A 347 -8.92 18.56 1.50
C SER A 347 -8.75 17.03 1.56
N PRO A 348 -9.29 16.37 2.61
CA PRO A 348 -9.37 14.91 2.65
C PRO A 348 -10.10 14.30 1.45
N GLY A 349 -11.13 14.98 0.93
CA GLY A 349 -11.87 14.51 -0.24
C GLY A 349 -11.03 14.49 -1.50
N GLU A 350 -10.25 15.55 -1.72
CA GLU A 350 -9.30 15.63 -2.83
C GLU A 350 -8.22 14.55 -2.74
N LEU A 351 -7.67 14.31 -1.54
CA LEU A 351 -6.68 13.26 -1.30
C LEU A 351 -7.21 11.86 -1.69
N ILE A 352 -8.44 11.53 -1.29
CA ILE A 352 -9.09 10.26 -1.63
C ILE A 352 -9.44 10.18 -3.11
N ALA A 353 -9.93 11.28 -3.70
CA ALA A 353 -10.23 11.37 -5.12
C ALA A 353 -8.99 11.11 -5.97
N THR A 354 -7.84 11.67 -5.59
CA THR A 354 -6.55 11.45 -6.25
C THR A 354 -6.21 9.96 -6.35
N ILE A 355 -6.34 9.19 -5.26
CA ILE A 355 -6.08 7.74 -5.29
C ILE A 355 -7.14 7.01 -6.12
N ASN A 356 -8.41 7.38 -5.96
CA ASN A 356 -9.53 6.74 -6.66
C ASN A 356 -9.57 7.02 -8.16
N ASN A 357 -8.84 8.04 -8.62
CA ASN A 357 -8.69 8.42 -10.02
C ASN A 357 -7.44 7.80 -10.67
N LEU A 358 -6.64 7.03 -9.91
CA LEU A 358 -5.55 6.28 -10.51
C LEU A 358 -6.07 5.25 -11.50
N HIS A 359 -5.32 5.10 -12.58
CA HIS A 359 -5.59 4.15 -13.64
C HIS A 359 -5.61 2.72 -13.10
N PRO A 360 -6.70 1.94 -13.30
CA PRO A 360 -6.73 0.52 -12.95
C PRO A 360 -5.81 -0.30 -13.86
N ASN A 361 -5.25 -1.40 -13.34
CA ASN A 361 -4.26 -2.21 -14.07
C ASN A 361 -4.83 -3.25 -15.05
N ASN A 362 -6.14 -3.22 -15.27
CA ASN A 362 -6.88 -4.09 -16.19
C ASN A 362 -7.12 -3.46 -17.59
N LYS A 363 -6.44 -2.35 -17.89
CA LYS A 363 -6.54 -1.59 -19.14
C LYS A 363 -5.16 -1.12 -19.62
N ALA A 364 -5.07 -0.78 -20.89
CA ALA A 364 -3.94 -0.03 -21.45
C ALA A 364 -4.37 1.43 -21.73
N TYR A 365 -3.42 2.35 -21.66
CA TYR A 365 -3.68 3.79 -21.82
C TYR A 365 -2.89 4.32 -23.01
N VAL A 366 -3.58 4.93 -23.97
CA VAL A 366 -2.99 5.57 -25.15
C VAL A 366 -2.95 7.06 -24.92
N ARG A 367 -1.78 7.58 -24.59
CA ARG A 367 -1.53 9.00 -24.36
C ARG A 367 -0.95 9.64 -25.62
N PHE A 368 -1.65 10.66 -26.12
CA PHE A 368 -1.19 11.54 -27.18
C PHE A 368 -0.59 12.78 -26.52
N TRP A 369 0.68 13.08 -26.82
CA TRP A 369 1.38 14.19 -26.19
C TRP A 369 2.39 14.85 -27.11
N ARG A 370 2.78 16.08 -26.77
CA ARG A 370 3.82 16.84 -27.47
C ARG A 370 4.90 17.26 -26.51
N ALA A 371 6.12 17.42 -27.00
CA ALA A 371 7.26 17.89 -26.21
C ALA A 371 7.22 19.41 -25.94
N ASP A 372 6.01 19.94 -25.75
CA ASP A 372 5.73 21.34 -25.47
C ASP A 372 5.56 21.56 -23.95
N PRO A 373 5.80 22.77 -23.44
CA PRO A 373 5.47 23.13 -22.07
C PRO A 373 3.97 22.95 -21.81
N ALA A 374 3.62 22.38 -20.68
CA ALA A 374 2.27 22.41 -20.15
C ALA A 374 2.29 22.95 -18.72
N PHE A 375 1.16 23.50 -18.29
CA PHE A 375 0.98 23.99 -16.94
C PHE A 375 -0.22 23.29 -16.34
N GLN A 376 -0.19 23.01 -15.06
CA GLN A 376 -1.33 22.47 -14.33
C GLN A 376 -1.82 23.52 -13.35
N LEU A 377 -3.13 23.77 -13.31
CA LEU A 377 -3.77 24.70 -12.37
C LEU A 377 -4.84 23.92 -11.60
N GLU A 378 -4.69 23.82 -10.27
CA GLU A 378 -5.65 23.10 -9.40
C GLU A 378 -5.98 21.67 -9.87
N GLY A 379 -4.96 20.95 -10.37
CA GLY A 379 -5.11 19.58 -10.89
C GLY A 379 -5.60 19.48 -12.34
N ALA A 380 -6.05 20.58 -12.96
CA ALA A 380 -6.43 20.60 -14.38
C ALA A 380 -5.22 20.88 -15.29
N ASP A 381 -5.02 20.04 -16.31
CA ASP A 381 -3.99 20.23 -17.33
C ASP A 381 -4.35 21.38 -18.27
N LEU A 382 -3.41 22.31 -18.44
CA LEU A 382 -3.47 23.42 -19.38
C LEU A 382 -2.34 23.23 -20.43
N PRO A 383 -2.63 22.47 -21.49
CA PRO A 383 -1.65 22.12 -22.51
C PRO A 383 -1.31 23.33 -23.39
N ASP A 384 -0.01 23.60 -23.58
CA ASP A 384 0.53 24.57 -24.54
C ASP A 384 -0.16 25.96 -24.52
N PRO A 385 -0.17 26.70 -23.39
CA PRO A 385 -0.76 28.03 -23.35
C PRO A 385 -0.01 29.01 -24.26
N PRO A 386 -0.69 30.04 -24.79
CA PRO A 386 -0.04 31.12 -25.53
C PRO A 386 1.14 31.70 -24.75
N ALA A 387 2.22 32.09 -25.44
CA ALA A 387 3.47 32.52 -24.81
C ALA A 387 3.29 33.62 -23.73
N SER A 388 2.34 34.54 -23.92
CA SER A 388 2.01 35.57 -22.92
C SER A 388 1.40 34.99 -21.65
N VAL A 389 0.54 33.99 -21.76
CA VAL A 389 -0.07 33.25 -20.63
C VAL A 389 0.98 32.37 -19.97
N ALA A 390 1.79 31.66 -20.76
CA ALA A 390 2.89 30.83 -20.27
C ALA A 390 3.89 31.64 -19.43
N LEU A 391 4.23 32.87 -19.83
CA LEU A 391 5.11 33.77 -19.06
C LEU A 391 4.49 34.19 -17.72
N VAL A 392 3.18 34.43 -17.68
CA VAL A 392 2.47 34.76 -16.44
C VAL A 392 2.44 33.55 -15.51
N LEU A 393 2.08 32.37 -16.03
CA LEU A 393 2.03 31.11 -15.29
C LEU A 393 3.41 30.65 -14.82
N ALA A 394 4.47 30.89 -15.59
CA ALA A 394 5.85 30.58 -15.21
C ALA A 394 6.39 31.54 -14.13
N ASN A 395 5.90 32.78 -14.11
CA ASN A 395 6.33 33.80 -13.12
C ASN A 395 5.49 33.78 -11.83
N SER A 396 4.34 33.11 -11.80
CA SER A 396 3.61 32.85 -10.56
C SER A 396 4.37 31.86 -9.68
N GLN A 397 4.62 32.23 -8.42
CA GLN A 397 5.31 31.35 -7.49
C GLN A 397 4.52 30.04 -7.28
N PRO A 398 5.16 28.86 -7.41
CA PRO A 398 4.47 27.56 -7.37
C PRO A 398 3.66 27.35 -6.08
N ASN A 399 4.08 27.94 -4.95
CA ASN A 399 3.41 27.80 -3.66
C ASN A 399 2.19 28.72 -3.44
N VAL A 400 1.92 29.68 -4.33
CA VAL A 400 0.85 30.69 -4.11
C VAL A 400 -0.35 30.46 -5.02
N ALA A 401 -0.18 29.84 -6.19
CA ALA A 401 -1.23 29.72 -7.20
C ALA A 401 -1.58 28.28 -7.60
N GLY A 402 -0.95 27.26 -7.01
CA GLY A 402 -1.19 25.86 -7.40
C GLY A 402 -0.82 25.58 -8.86
N ILE A 403 0.11 26.36 -9.42
CA ILE A 403 0.57 26.26 -10.81
C ILE A 403 1.88 25.48 -10.86
N THR A 404 1.87 24.35 -11.57
CA THR A 404 3.06 23.53 -11.80
C THR A 404 3.37 23.48 -13.29
N GLN A 405 4.57 23.89 -13.68
CA GLN A 405 5.05 23.69 -15.04
C GLN A 405 5.48 22.23 -15.22
N VAL A 406 4.92 21.56 -16.22
CA VAL A 406 5.23 20.19 -16.61
C VAL A 406 5.77 20.16 -18.02
N ARG A 407 6.61 19.16 -18.30
CA ARG A 407 7.04 18.83 -19.67
C ARG A 407 6.10 17.75 -20.21
N ASN A 408 6.01 17.63 -21.53
CA ASN A 408 5.21 16.62 -22.23
C ASN A 408 3.70 16.88 -22.11
N SER A 409 3.27 17.98 -22.71
CA SER A 409 1.87 18.40 -22.81
C SER A 409 0.96 17.26 -23.28
N LYS A 410 0.07 16.81 -22.38
CA LYS A 410 -0.95 15.78 -22.68
C LYS A 410 -2.03 16.43 -23.55
N VAL A 411 -2.21 15.90 -24.75
CA VAL A 411 -3.23 16.36 -25.69
C VAL A 411 -4.52 15.57 -25.53
N ALA A 412 -4.40 14.24 -25.41
CA ALA A 412 -5.52 13.35 -25.17
C ALA A 412 -5.04 12.04 -24.54
N GLU A 413 -5.97 11.33 -23.92
CA GLU A 413 -5.78 9.98 -23.42
C GLU A 413 -7.00 9.13 -23.76
N ILE A 414 -6.76 7.91 -24.22
CA ILE A 414 -7.81 6.96 -24.58
C ILE A 414 -7.50 5.63 -23.91
N GLU A 415 -8.51 5.06 -23.24
CA GLU A 415 -8.40 3.75 -22.62
C GLU A 415 -8.65 2.62 -23.64
N ILE A 416 -7.87 1.55 -23.55
CA ILE A 416 -8.09 0.30 -24.25
C ILE A 416 -8.50 -0.76 -23.22
N ASP A 417 -9.70 -1.30 -23.37
CA ASP A 417 -10.15 -2.44 -22.58
C ASP A 417 -9.40 -3.72 -23.00
N ALA A 418 -8.76 -4.33 -22.00
CA ALA A 418 -8.01 -5.57 -22.13
C ALA A 418 -8.80 -6.80 -21.64
N GLY A 419 -10.06 -6.64 -21.24
CA GLY A 419 -10.99 -7.72 -20.91
C GLY A 419 -10.60 -8.49 -19.65
N GLU A 420 -10.71 -7.86 -18.47
CA GLU A 420 -10.35 -8.45 -17.18
C GLU A 420 -8.94 -9.09 -17.10
N MET A 421 -8.01 -8.69 -17.98
CA MET A 421 -6.63 -9.16 -18.01
C MET A 421 -5.69 -8.11 -17.41
N TYR A 422 -4.64 -8.54 -16.72
CA TYR A 422 -3.54 -7.67 -16.33
C TYR A 422 -2.78 -7.20 -17.57
N VAL A 423 -2.55 -5.90 -17.71
CA VAL A 423 -1.76 -5.32 -18.81
C VAL A 423 -0.40 -4.87 -18.29
N SER A 424 0.67 -5.18 -19.03
CA SER A 424 2.04 -4.70 -18.73
C SER A 424 2.77 -4.18 -19.95
N GLY A 425 3.75 -3.30 -19.71
CA GLY A 425 4.66 -2.76 -20.72
C GLY A 425 4.33 -1.33 -21.13
N ALA A 426 5.19 -0.76 -21.97
CA ALA A 426 4.98 0.54 -22.56
C ALA A 426 5.73 0.67 -23.90
N LYS A 427 5.11 1.31 -24.88
CA LYS A 427 5.72 1.66 -26.17
C LYS A 427 5.35 3.06 -26.59
N THR A 428 6.31 3.77 -27.19
CA THR A 428 6.09 5.10 -27.75
C THR A 428 6.41 5.09 -29.23
N ILE A 429 5.50 5.61 -30.03
CA ILE A 429 5.69 5.89 -31.46
C ILE A 429 5.47 7.36 -31.74
N LEU A 430 5.82 7.78 -32.95
CA LEU A 430 5.72 9.16 -33.41
C LEU A 430 4.87 9.21 -34.68
N ALA A 431 3.96 10.18 -34.74
CA ALA A 431 3.32 10.64 -35.97
C ALA A 431 3.65 12.13 -36.17
N GLU A 432 3.64 12.60 -37.40
CA GLU A 432 3.93 13.99 -37.75
C GLU A 432 2.64 14.70 -38.18
N VAL A 433 2.28 15.78 -37.47
CA VAL A 433 1.16 16.63 -37.85
C VAL A 433 1.65 17.61 -38.91
N LYS A 434 1.06 17.54 -40.10
CA LYS A 434 1.35 18.44 -41.23
C LYS A 434 0.23 19.43 -41.44
N GLU A 435 0.56 20.56 -42.05
CA GLU A 435 -0.41 21.57 -42.49
C GLU A 435 -1.46 21.01 -43.47
#